data_AF-A0A2V8T8P6-F1
#
_entry.id   AF-A0A2V8T8P6-F1
#
_cell.length_a   1.000
_cell.length_b   1.000
_cell.length_c   1.000
_cell.angle_alpha   90.00
_cell.angle_beta   90.00
_cell.angle_gamma   90.00
#
_symmetry.space_group_name_H-M   'P 1'
#
loop_
_entity.id
_entity.type
_entity.pdbx_description
1 polymer ?
#
loop_
_entity_poly.entity_id
_entity_poly.type
_entity_poly.pdbx_seq_one_letter_code
_entity_poly.pdbx_strand_id
1 'polypeptide(L)'
;MERRHSDKPADGLRPARQSLHRRRPAPRRAARRRKRPQLQRPRLRARARSELNARRQRRGRSGRRRAGHADALWTRHRQRQLVPLRRTGSHPDAATWTEQFRATLPANQTELIAELSAGTFKATASPSEALFDNFLVSPSPRIQFVATAFSARESDGAAHVQIIRTGSDESTASVDFATSDGTAHAGSDYTPTSGTILFGVGERVKTVNIPLTYDNAQVGDETVNLDLCNSSGGRLGSITHAELTILDDDQPSNPVDQTAFFVRQHYLDFLGREPDAEGLQFWTQNIESCGANAACREVKRIDTSAAFFLSIEFQETGYVVHRFYKASFGRPPKFDEYLPDLTVVREGVVVAHPGALERLELNKRLFAEQWVTRTAFKQAFGRLNEMQYVDTLLANAAVTLVEEQRTALIVGLLTNRETRATVLLKIIENDDFKRREFDPAFVRMQYFGYLRRDPDEDGFNFWLAKLERFGGDFRRAEMVKAFISSTEYRARFGQP
;
A
#
# COMPACT_ATOMS: atom_id res chain seq x y z
N MET A 1 71.90 -8.27 53.95
CA MET A 1 71.67 -8.69 52.54
C MET A 1 71.18 -7.48 51.75
N GLU A 2 71.99 -6.67 51.06
CA GLU A 2 73.43 -6.79 50.70
C GLU A 2 73.70 -7.96 49.72
N ARG A 3 74.36 -7.81 48.55
CA ARG A 3 74.90 -6.64 47.78
C ARG A 3 75.30 -7.12 46.35
N ARG A 4 75.23 -6.24 45.33
CA ARG A 4 76.15 -6.18 44.14
C ARG A 4 76.16 -7.40 43.18
N HIS A 5 76.73 -7.37 41.95
CA HIS A 5 77.22 -6.29 41.05
C HIS A 5 77.10 -6.70 39.56
N SER A 6 77.16 -5.70 38.66
CA SER A 6 77.85 -5.55 37.35
C SER A 6 78.32 -6.77 36.51
N ASP A 7 78.49 -6.71 35.18
CA ASP A 7 79.11 -5.62 34.38
C ASP A 7 78.67 -5.48 32.89
N LYS A 8 79.28 -4.49 32.19
CA LYS A 8 79.12 -4.05 30.77
C LYS A 8 80.49 -4.14 30.02
N PRO A 9 80.82 -3.51 28.84
CA PRO A 9 80.07 -2.72 27.82
C PRO A 9 80.35 -3.07 26.31
N ALA A 10 79.72 -2.32 25.37
CA ALA A 10 80.14 -1.72 24.06
C ALA A 10 81.24 -2.34 23.14
N ASP A 11 81.36 -2.10 21.82
CA ASP A 11 80.67 -1.22 20.81
C ASP A 11 80.89 -1.82 19.37
N GLY A 12 80.63 -1.22 18.18
CA GLY A 12 80.10 0.10 17.78
C GLY A 12 80.32 0.47 16.28
N LEU A 13 80.07 1.74 15.94
CA LEU A 13 80.45 2.52 14.72
C LEU A 13 79.81 2.26 13.31
N ARG A 14 79.70 3.38 12.57
CA ARG A 14 79.33 3.62 11.15
C ARG A 14 80.60 4.12 10.39
N PRO A 15 80.67 4.42 9.04
CA PRO A 15 79.62 4.91 8.11
C PRO A 15 79.73 4.47 6.62
N ALA A 16 79.02 5.19 5.72
CA ALA A 16 78.69 4.85 4.33
C ALA A 16 79.61 5.43 3.22
N ARG A 17 79.43 4.95 1.95
CA ARG A 17 79.50 5.78 0.71
C ARG A 17 78.85 5.11 -0.52
N GLN A 18 78.79 5.82 -1.66
CA GLN A 18 78.01 5.51 -2.87
C GLN A 18 78.90 5.35 -4.13
N SER A 19 78.47 4.61 -5.18
CA SER A 19 78.25 5.13 -6.57
C SER A 19 78.18 4.07 -7.71
N LEU A 20 77.28 4.33 -8.69
CA LEU A 20 77.25 4.11 -10.17
C LEU A 20 78.34 3.22 -10.85
N HIS A 21 78.13 2.49 -11.98
CA HIS A 21 77.53 2.91 -13.28
C HIS A 21 77.48 1.76 -14.36
N ARG A 22 76.49 1.77 -15.29
CA ARG A 22 76.51 1.23 -16.72
C ARG A 22 76.71 -0.31 -16.98
N ARG A 23 76.43 -0.95 -18.14
CA ARG A 23 75.50 -0.76 -19.33
C ARG A 23 75.46 -2.03 -20.26
N ARG A 24 74.27 -2.63 -20.51
CA ARG A 24 73.82 -3.33 -21.78
C ARG A 24 74.67 -4.55 -22.31
N PRO A 25 74.30 -5.28 -23.40
CA PRO A 25 73.15 -5.22 -24.33
C PRO A 25 72.35 -6.55 -24.49
N ALA A 26 71.49 -6.66 -25.52
CA ALA A 26 70.71 -7.88 -25.88
C ALA A 26 70.42 -7.99 -27.40
N PRO A 27 70.10 -9.19 -27.95
CA PRO A 27 69.38 -9.40 -29.22
C PRO A 27 67.90 -9.85 -28.96
N ARG A 28 66.85 -9.40 -29.67
CA ARG A 28 66.45 -9.64 -31.09
C ARG A 28 66.19 -11.14 -31.36
N ARG A 29 65.10 -11.58 -32.03
CA ARG A 29 64.22 -11.00 -33.09
C ARG A 29 62.88 -11.80 -33.08
N ALA A 30 61.80 -11.53 -33.84
CA ALA A 30 61.47 -10.58 -34.92
C ALA A 30 59.95 -10.28 -34.93
N ALA A 31 59.53 -9.27 -35.70
CA ALA A 31 58.12 -8.95 -35.96
C ALA A 31 57.79 -8.98 -37.46
N ARG A 32 56.52 -9.23 -37.84
CA ARG A 32 56.00 -9.04 -39.21
C ARG A 32 54.85 -8.03 -39.22
N ARG A 33 55.05 -6.90 -39.91
CA ARG A 33 53.97 -5.96 -40.29
C ARG A 33 53.11 -6.57 -41.41
N ARG A 34 51.81 -6.27 -41.42
CA ARG A 34 50.99 -6.21 -42.64
C ARG A 34 50.30 -4.83 -42.72
N LYS A 35 50.10 -4.32 -43.93
CA LYS A 35 49.55 -2.98 -44.20
C LYS A 35 48.01 -2.96 -44.07
N ARG A 36 47.44 -1.79 -43.78
CA ARG A 36 46.00 -1.52 -43.94
C ARG A 36 45.60 -1.59 -45.43
N PRO A 37 44.40 -2.10 -45.75
CA PRO A 37 43.53 -1.52 -46.77
C PRO A 37 42.60 -0.48 -46.13
N GLN A 38 42.40 0.68 -46.77
CA GLN A 38 41.24 1.52 -46.51
C GLN A 38 40.06 0.99 -47.33
N LEU A 39 38.91 0.73 -46.71
CA LEU A 39 37.65 0.55 -47.44
C LEU A 39 36.44 0.88 -46.54
N GLN A 40 35.46 1.53 -47.16
CA GLN A 40 34.35 2.30 -46.59
C GLN A 40 33.53 1.56 -45.51
N ARG A 41 33.27 2.22 -44.37
CA ARG A 41 32.23 1.80 -43.40
C ARG A 41 31.24 2.92 -43.01
N PRO A 42 30.32 3.33 -43.91
CA PRO A 42 29.10 4.04 -43.50
C PRO A 42 27.79 3.43 -44.04
N ARG A 43 27.73 2.13 -44.40
CA ARG A 43 26.48 1.51 -44.94
C ARG A 43 25.91 0.30 -44.19
N LEU A 44 26.68 -0.43 -43.38
CA LEU A 44 26.18 -1.64 -42.69
C LEU A 44 25.34 -1.35 -41.41
N ARG A 45 25.53 -0.23 -40.73
CA ARG A 45 24.68 0.16 -39.58
C ARG A 45 23.27 0.63 -39.97
N ALA A 46 23.04 0.96 -41.25
CA ALA A 46 21.73 1.39 -41.74
C ALA A 46 20.77 0.21 -41.93
N ARG A 47 21.18 -0.85 -42.66
CA ARG A 47 20.32 -2.02 -42.94
C ARG A 47 19.82 -2.72 -41.67
N ALA A 48 20.68 -2.89 -40.67
CA ALA A 48 20.30 -3.50 -39.39
C ALA A 48 19.20 -2.70 -38.65
N ARG A 49 19.21 -1.35 -38.75
CA ARG A 49 18.14 -0.51 -38.18
C ARG A 49 16.84 -0.57 -38.99
N SER A 50 16.90 -0.62 -40.32
CA SER A 50 15.69 -0.72 -41.15
C SER A 50 14.95 -2.06 -40.97
N GLU A 51 15.68 -3.18 -40.85
CA GLU A 51 15.06 -4.50 -40.68
C GLU A 51 14.41 -4.66 -39.29
N LEU A 52 15.01 -4.08 -38.23
CA LEU A 52 14.42 -4.07 -36.89
C LEU A 52 13.11 -3.24 -36.85
N ASN A 53 13.10 -2.08 -37.51
CA ASN A 53 11.90 -1.24 -37.63
C ASN A 53 10.80 -1.93 -38.46
N ALA A 54 11.13 -2.61 -39.56
CA ALA A 54 10.18 -3.39 -40.34
C ALA A 54 9.55 -4.54 -39.52
N ARG A 55 10.34 -5.22 -38.67
CA ARG A 55 9.83 -6.25 -37.74
C ARG A 55 8.92 -5.66 -36.65
N ARG A 56 9.24 -4.48 -36.10
CA ARG A 56 8.34 -3.74 -35.17
C ARG A 56 7.01 -3.37 -35.85
N GLN A 57 7.03 -2.80 -37.05
CA GLN A 57 5.81 -2.42 -37.77
C GLN A 57 4.91 -3.62 -38.12
N ARG A 58 5.48 -4.78 -38.47
CA ARG A 58 4.68 -6.00 -38.73
C ARG A 58 4.00 -6.56 -37.47
N ARG A 59 4.66 -6.55 -36.30
CA ARG A 59 4.00 -6.93 -35.03
C ARG A 59 2.92 -5.92 -34.59
N GLY A 60 3.10 -4.63 -34.83
CA GLY A 60 2.10 -3.61 -34.52
C GLY A 60 0.77 -3.73 -35.30
N ARG A 61 0.77 -4.41 -36.46
CA ARG A 61 -0.43 -4.58 -37.30
C ARG A 61 -1.34 -5.75 -36.91
N SER A 62 -0.87 -6.76 -36.18
CA SER A 62 -1.73 -7.85 -35.69
C SER A 62 -2.50 -7.44 -34.43
N GLY A 63 -1.83 -6.82 -33.45
CA GLY A 63 -2.46 -6.37 -32.20
C GLY A 63 -3.62 -5.38 -32.43
N ARG A 64 -3.46 -4.43 -33.35
CA ARG A 64 -4.50 -3.43 -33.68
C ARG A 64 -5.79 -4.02 -34.27
N ARG A 65 -5.83 -5.29 -34.70
CA ARG A 65 -7.06 -5.96 -35.19
C ARG A 65 -7.86 -6.72 -34.11
N ARG A 66 -7.39 -6.80 -32.86
CA ARG A 66 -8.21 -7.28 -31.72
C ARG A 66 -8.67 -6.17 -30.77
N ALA A 67 -7.94 -5.05 -30.67
CA ALA A 67 -8.39 -3.88 -29.91
C ALA A 67 -9.60 -3.18 -30.55
N GLY A 68 -9.63 -3.06 -31.88
CA GLY A 68 -10.63 -2.31 -32.65
C GLY A 68 -12.05 -2.90 -32.72
N HIS A 69 -12.47 -3.68 -31.73
CA HIS A 69 -13.86 -4.08 -31.50
C HIS A 69 -14.39 -3.71 -30.10
N ALA A 70 -13.53 -3.32 -29.16
CA ALA A 70 -13.98 -2.76 -27.87
C ALA A 70 -14.41 -1.29 -28.02
N ASP A 71 -13.58 -0.46 -28.66
CA ASP A 71 -13.84 0.98 -28.84
C ASP A 71 -15.14 1.30 -29.60
N ALA A 72 -15.58 0.38 -30.48
CA ALA A 72 -16.75 0.57 -31.35
C ALA A 72 -18.09 0.59 -30.59
N LEU A 73 -18.13 0.09 -29.35
CA LEU A 73 -19.30 0.18 -28.48
C LEU A 73 -19.32 1.45 -27.63
N TRP A 74 -18.15 2.08 -27.42
CA TRP A 74 -17.99 3.16 -26.44
C TRP A 74 -18.49 4.53 -26.92
N THR A 75 -18.69 4.72 -28.22
CA THR A 75 -19.08 6.03 -28.81
C THR A 75 -20.59 6.25 -28.97
N ARG A 76 -21.44 5.22 -28.76
CA ARG A 76 -22.90 5.36 -28.99
C ARG A 76 -23.74 5.75 -27.78
N HIS A 77 -23.19 5.69 -26.55
CA HIS A 77 -23.96 5.94 -25.32
C HIS A 77 -23.99 7.40 -24.85
N ARG A 78 -23.16 8.29 -25.43
CA ARG A 78 -22.91 9.64 -24.88
C ARG A 78 -23.72 10.78 -25.52
N GLN A 79 -24.93 10.49 -26.03
CA GLN A 79 -25.72 11.49 -26.80
C GLN A 79 -27.25 11.39 -26.63
N ARG A 80 -27.75 10.88 -25.50
CA ARG A 80 -29.16 11.02 -25.08
C ARG A 80 -29.25 11.39 -23.60
N GLN A 81 -30.36 12.04 -23.24
CA GLN A 81 -30.72 12.52 -21.89
C GLN A 81 -29.93 13.73 -21.36
N LEU A 82 -30.14 14.90 -21.99
CA LEU A 82 -30.40 16.14 -21.27
C LEU A 82 -31.68 16.75 -21.83
N VAL A 83 -32.73 16.80 -21.00
CA VAL A 83 -34.02 17.47 -21.27
C VAL A 83 -34.45 18.14 -19.96
N PRO A 84 -34.80 19.44 -19.95
CA PRO A 84 -35.15 20.15 -18.71
C PRO A 84 -36.54 19.74 -18.22
N LEU A 85 -36.65 19.38 -16.94
CA LEU A 85 -37.94 19.12 -16.29
C LEU A 85 -38.74 20.41 -16.13
N ARG A 86 -39.82 20.54 -16.91
CA ARG A 86 -40.88 21.54 -16.66
C ARG A 86 -41.74 21.11 -15.47
N ARG A 87 -42.23 22.10 -14.72
CA ARG A 87 -43.06 21.90 -13.52
C ARG A 87 -44.53 21.71 -13.89
N THR A 88 -44.98 20.44 -13.96
CA THR A 88 -46.36 19.98 -14.16
C THR A 88 -46.48 18.56 -13.61
N GLY A 89 -47.49 18.16 -12.83
CA GLY A 89 -48.67 18.89 -12.34
C GLY A 89 -49.29 18.18 -11.11
N SER A 90 -50.62 18.27 -10.96
CA SER A 90 -51.52 17.45 -10.11
C SER A 90 -50.95 16.77 -8.84
N HIS A 91 -51.40 17.20 -7.66
CA HIS A 91 -51.33 16.41 -6.44
C HIS A 91 -52.10 15.07 -6.60
N PRO A 92 -51.65 13.97 -5.96
CA PRO A 92 -52.46 12.77 -5.80
C PRO A 92 -53.57 12.99 -4.77
N ASP A 93 -54.78 12.50 -5.06
CA ASP A 93 -55.95 12.65 -4.20
C ASP A 93 -55.82 11.85 -2.88
N ALA A 94 -56.57 12.27 -1.86
CA ALA A 94 -56.45 11.78 -0.48
C ALA A 94 -56.52 10.25 -0.33
N ALA A 95 -57.28 9.55 -1.19
CA ALA A 95 -57.38 8.09 -1.19
C ALA A 95 -56.03 7.40 -1.46
N THR A 96 -55.24 7.90 -2.40
CA THR A 96 -53.90 7.33 -2.69
C THR A 96 -52.87 7.59 -1.60
N TRP A 97 -53.05 8.66 -0.81
CA TRP A 97 -52.28 8.87 0.42
C TRP A 97 -52.59 7.80 1.48
N THR A 98 -53.86 7.40 1.64
CA THR A 98 -54.26 6.39 2.62
C THR A 98 -53.62 5.02 2.33
N GLU A 99 -53.54 4.61 1.05
CA GLU A 99 -52.92 3.32 0.68
C GLU A 99 -51.40 3.31 0.88
N GLN A 100 -50.70 4.39 0.48
CA GLN A 100 -49.26 4.48 0.68
C GLN A 100 -48.87 4.51 2.17
N PHE A 101 -49.66 5.20 3.01
CA PHE A 101 -49.44 5.22 4.45
C PHE A 101 -49.81 3.88 5.13
N ARG A 102 -50.81 3.17 4.63
CA ARG A 102 -51.14 1.80 5.11
C ARG A 102 -50.01 0.81 4.83
N ALA A 103 -49.30 0.96 3.72
CA ALA A 103 -48.21 0.07 3.31
C ALA A 103 -46.91 0.19 4.15
N THR A 104 -46.77 1.23 4.97
CA THR A 104 -45.58 1.47 5.81
C THR A 104 -45.78 1.15 7.30
N LEU A 105 -46.97 0.71 7.72
CA LEU A 105 -47.26 0.38 9.11
C LEU A 105 -46.79 -1.04 9.49
N PRO A 106 -46.18 -1.25 10.69
CA PRO A 106 -45.82 -2.58 11.18
C PRO A 106 -47.03 -3.50 11.36
N ALA A 107 -46.84 -4.79 11.07
CA ALA A 107 -47.90 -5.80 11.05
C ALA A 107 -48.52 -6.16 12.42
N ASN A 108 -48.13 -5.49 13.51
CA ASN A 108 -48.64 -5.72 14.87
C ASN A 108 -49.71 -4.71 15.33
N GLN A 109 -50.24 -3.87 14.43
CA GLN A 109 -51.23 -2.82 14.73
C GLN A 109 -52.62 -3.13 14.14
N THR A 110 -53.20 -4.28 14.51
CA THR A 110 -54.45 -4.81 13.93
C THR A 110 -55.65 -3.88 14.07
N GLU A 111 -55.82 -3.20 15.20
CA GLU A 111 -56.95 -2.28 15.43
C GLU A 111 -56.85 -1.02 14.55
N LEU A 112 -55.67 -0.37 14.51
CA LEU A 112 -55.46 0.83 13.69
C LEU A 112 -55.61 0.53 12.19
N ILE A 113 -55.16 -0.65 11.74
CA ILE A 113 -55.37 -1.12 10.37
C ILE A 113 -56.85 -1.38 10.09
N ALA A 114 -57.62 -1.88 11.07
CA ALA A 114 -59.06 -2.08 10.91
C ALA A 114 -59.83 -0.75 10.77
N GLU A 115 -59.57 0.25 11.62
CA GLU A 115 -60.21 1.57 11.53
C GLU A 115 -59.89 2.30 10.21
N LEU A 116 -58.61 2.26 9.79
CA LEU A 116 -58.16 2.79 8.50
C LEU A 116 -58.65 1.99 7.28
N SER A 117 -59.19 0.78 7.47
CA SER A 117 -59.78 -0.02 6.40
C SER A 117 -61.30 0.09 6.36
N ALA A 118 -61.96 0.36 7.49
CA ALA A 118 -63.38 0.64 7.59
C ALA A 118 -63.75 2.08 7.18
N GLY A 119 -62.76 2.99 7.07
CA GLY A 119 -63.00 4.41 6.76
C GLY A 119 -63.67 5.19 7.89
N THR A 120 -63.70 4.62 9.10
CA THR A 120 -64.39 5.19 10.27
C THR A 120 -63.54 6.17 11.07
N PHE A 121 -62.27 6.35 10.71
CA PHE A 121 -61.34 7.26 11.39
C PHE A 121 -61.84 8.71 11.35
N LYS A 122 -62.36 9.18 12.48
CA LYS A 122 -62.75 10.57 12.71
C LYS A 122 -61.69 11.26 13.58
N ALA A 123 -61.03 12.27 13.03
CA ALA A 123 -60.13 13.14 13.77
C ALA A 123 -60.93 14.09 14.69
N THR A 124 -61.53 13.55 15.76
CA THR A 124 -62.32 14.30 16.77
C THR A 124 -61.57 14.48 18.10
N ALA A 125 -60.26 14.61 18.01
CA ALA A 125 -59.41 15.29 18.99
C ALA A 125 -58.19 15.83 18.22
N SER A 126 -57.67 17.00 18.60
CA SER A 126 -56.30 17.35 18.23
C SER A 126 -55.38 16.33 18.93
N PRO A 127 -54.59 15.53 18.21
CA PRO A 127 -53.61 14.67 18.87
C PRO A 127 -52.64 15.57 19.65
N SER A 128 -52.39 15.24 20.90
CA SER A 128 -51.35 15.93 21.68
C SER A 128 -50.00 15.74 20.98
N GLU A 129 -49.14 16.75 21.04
CA GLU A 129 -47.85 16.78 20.32
C GLU A 129 -46.99 15.55 20.65
N ALA A 130 -47.11 15.03 21.87
CA ALA A 130 -46.53 13.77 22.36
C ALA A 130 -46.83 12.53 21.51
N LEU A 131 -47.92 12.48 20.74
CA LEU A 131 -48.24 11.37 19.82
C LEU A 131 -47.46 11.45 18.50
N PHE A 132 -47.04 12.65 18.08
CA PHE A 132 -46.18 12.83 16.90
C PHE A 132 -44.68 12.81 17.27
N ASP A 133 -44.29 13.34 18.43
CA ASP A 133 -42.90 13.24 18.91
C ASP A 133 -42.44 11.77 19.01
N ASN A 134 -43.27 10.89 19.57
CA ASN A 134 -42.99 9.45 19.66
C ASN A 134 -42.87 8.74 18.29
N PHE A 135 -43.25 9.38 17.18
CA PHE A 135 -43.20 8.79 15.83
C PHE A 135 -41.91 9.14 15.06
N LEU A 136 -41.11 10.12 15.54
CA LEU A 136 -39.93 10.63 14.82
C LEU A 136 -38.60 10.52 15.58
N VAL A 137 -38.57 9.87 16.76
CA VAL A 137 -37.30 9.59 17.47
C VAL A 137 -36.53 8.46 16.78
N SER A 138 -35.76 8.81 15.74
CA SER A 138 -34.65 8.00 15.24
C SER A 138 -33.75 7.59 16.43
N PRO A 139 -33.67 6.30 16.81
CA PRO A 139 -32.99 5.88 18.03
C PRO A 139 -31.51 6.26 18.01
N SER A 140 -31.02 6.89 19.09
CA SER A 140 -29.66 7.43 19.14
C SER A 140 -28.60 6.39 18.76
N PRO A 141 -27.57 6.76 17.97
CA PRO A 141 -26.57 5.80 17.51
C PRO A 141 -25.87 5.11 18.68
N ARG A 142 -25.73 3.78 18.61
CA ARG A 142 -25.02 2.96 19.61
C ARG A 142 -23.92 2.14 18.96
N ILE A 143 -22.68 2.33 19.41
CA ILE A 143 -21.50 1.63 18.88
C ILE A 143 -21.03 0.59 19.91
N GLN A 144 -20.79 -0.65 19.45
CA GLN A 144 -20.36 -1.79 20.28
C GLN A 144 -19.65 -2.85 19.43
N PHE A 145 -18.92 -3.77 20.05
CA PHE A 145 -18.46 -4.98 19.38
C PHE A 145 -19.66 -5.84 18.91
N VAL A 146 -19.45 -6.66 17.87
CA VAL A 146 -20.47 -7.62 17.40
C VAL A 146 -20.62 -8.83 18.34
N ALA A 147 -19.58 -9.16 19.11
CA ALA A 147 -19.51 -10.27 20.06
C ALA A 147 -18.66 -9.89 21.28
N THR A 148 -18.82 -10.61 22.39
CA THR A 148 -18.01 -10.48 23.61
C THR A 148 -16.65 -11.20 23.53
N ALA A 149 -16.49 -12.07 22.53
CA ALA A 149 -15.28 -12.85 22.30
C ALA A 149 -15.00 -12.96 20.79
N PHE A 150 -13.73 -12.94 20.42
CA PHE A 150 -13.21 -13.17 19.07
C PHE A 150 -12.10 -14.22 19.15
N SER A 151 -11.82 -14.89 18.03
CA SER A 151 -10.71 -15.84 17.94
C SER A 151 -10.04 -15.75 16.58
N ALA A 152 -8.72 -15.76 16.55
CA ALA A 152 -7.90 -15.88 15.34
C ALA A 152 -6.67 -16.72 15.68
N ARG A 153 -6.12 -17.47 14.72
CA ARG A 153 -4.83 -18.13 14.89
C ARG A 153 -3.72 -17.12 14.82
N GLU A 154 -2.61 -17.38 15.51
CA GLU A 154 -1.37 -16.65 15.25
C GLU A 154 -1.05 -16.67 13.74
N SER A 155 -1.17 -17.83 13.07
CA SER A 155 -0.89 -17.95 11.64
C SER A 155 -1.85 -17.15 10.74
N ASP A 156 -3.00 -16.69 11.27
CA ASP A 156 -3.88 -15.75 10.58
C ASP A 156 -3.21 -14.36 10.42
N GLY A 157 -2.20 -14.01 11.24
CA GLY A 157 -1.37 -12.80 11.09
C GLY A 157 -2.08 -11.46 11.33
N ALA A 158 -3.42 -11.45 11.40
CA ALA A 158 -4.21 -10.39 11.98
C ALA A 158 -5.57 -10.93 12.45
N ALA A 159 -6.02 -10.50 13.64
CA ALA A 159 -7.39 -10.73 14.10
C ALA A 159 -8.33 -9.65 13.56
N HIS A 160 -9.49 -10.07 13.06
CA HIS A 160 -10.52 -9.19 12.47
C HIS A 160 -11.66 -8.91 13.45
N VAL A 161 -11.53 -7.84 14.24
CA VAL A 161 -12.51 -7.43 15.25
C VAL A 161 -13.59 -6.55 14.62
N GLN A 162 -14.84 -7.03 14.60
CA GLN A 162 -15.98 -6.28 14.04
C GLN A 162 -16.72 -5.47 15.10
N ILE A 163 -16.94 -4.20 14.78
CA ILE A 163 -17.64 -3.20 15.60
C ILE A 163 -18.83 -2.69 14.79
N ILE A 164 -20.00 -2.67 15.42
CA ILE A 164 -21.28 -2.37 14.79
C ILE A 164 -21.90 -1.09 15.34
N ARG A 165 -22.58 -0.34 14.46
CA ARG A 165 -23.41 0.81 14.79
C ARG A 165 -24.88 0.43 14.63
N THR A 166 -25.59 0.45 15.74
CA THR A 166 -27.04 0.24 15.82
C THR A 166 -27.77 1.56 16.07
N GLY A 167 -29.09 1.58 15.86
CA GLY A 167 -29.88 2.81 15.84
C GLY A 167 -29.73 3.59 14.52
N SER A 168 -29.81 4.92 14.60
CA SER A 168 -29.67 5.84 13.46
C SER A 168 -28.24 5.85 12.88
N ASP A 169 -28.19 5.87 11.55
CA ASP A 169 -27.01 6.04 10.71
C ASP A 169 -27.03 7.36 9.91
N GLU A 170 -27.92 8.29 10.25
CA GLU A 170 -28.18 9.53 9.49
C GLU A 170 -27.12 10.62 9.72
N SER A 171 -26.39 10.55 10.84
CA SER A 171 -25.24 11.41 11.18
C SER A 171 -23.92 10.64 11.08
N THR A 172 -22.78 11.32 11.19
CA THR A 172 -21.54 10.65 11.62
C THR A 172 -21.61 10.25 13.09
N ALA A 173 -20.83 9.24 13.48
CA ALA A 173 -20.59 8.85 14.87
C ALA A 173 -19.19 8.24 14.99
N SER A 174 -18.56 8.30 16.16
CA SER A 174 -17.23 7.71 16.38
C SER A 174 -17.07 7.08 17.76
N VAL A 175 -16.06 6.23 17.91
CA VAL A 175 -15.65 5.60 19.17
C VAL A 175 -14.14 5.46 19.16
N ASP A 176 -13.48 5.58 20.31
CA ASP A 176 -12.07 5.21 20.44
C ASP A 176 -11.97 3.71 20.75
N PHE A 177 -11.03 3.03 20.11
CA PHE A 177 -10.71 1.62 20.33
C PHE A 177 -9.28 1.49 20.87
N ALA A 178 -9.05 0.52 21.75
CA ALA A 178 -7.72 0.11 22.19
C ALA A 178 -7.64 -1.39 22.50
N THR A 179 -6.49 -1.99 22.24
CA THR A 179 -6.05 -3.27 22.80
C THR A 179 -5.27 -3.09 24.10
N SER A 180 -5.34 -4.04 25.02
CA SER A 180 -4.37 -4.19 26.11
C SER A 180 -4.08 -5.67 26.40
N ASP A 181 -2.95 -5.95 27.04
CA ASP A 181 -2.49 -7.32 27.33
C ASP A 181 -3.52 -8.10 28.16
N GLY A 182 -3.69 -9.38 27.85
CA GLY A 182 -4.44 -10.35 28.66
C GLY A 182 -3.48 -11.36 29.28
N THR A 183 -3.32 -12.51 28.63
CA THR A 183 -2.09 -13.32 28.77
C THR A 183 -1.06 -12.99 27.70
N ALA A 184 -1.52 -12.64 26.49
CA ALA A 184 -0.67 -12.20 25.38
C ALA A 184 -0.10 -10.80 25.62
N HIS A 185 1.14 -10.59 25.19
CA HIS A 185 1.92 -9.38 25.42
C HIS A 185 2.15 -8.54 24.16
N ALA A 186 1.99 -7.23 24.30
CA ALA A 186 2.19 -6.27 23.22
C ALA A 186 3.65 -6.24 22.73
N GLY A 187 3.87 -6.67 21.49
CA GLY A 187 5.17 -6.66 20.82
C GLY A 187 5.92 -8.00 20.81
N SER A 188 5.48 -8.99 21.60
CA SER A 188 5.79 -10.41 21.35
C SER A 188 4.70 -11.02 20.48
N ASP A 189 3.45 -11.00 20.93
CA ASP A 189 2.42 -11.93 20.42
C ASP A 189 1.37 -11.19 19.55
N TYR A 190 1.21 -9.89 19.78
CA TYR A 190 0.39 -9.01 18.94
C TYR A 190 0.96 -7.58 18.85
N THR A 191 0.60 -6.86 17.80
CA THR A 191 0.92 -5.42 17.67
C THR A 191 -0.16 -4.58 18.36
N PRO A 192 0.17 -3.76 19.38
CA PRO A 192 -0.81 -2.95 20.10
C PRO A 192 -1.50 -1.97 19.16
N THR A 193 -2.83 -2.04 19.12
CA THR A 193 -3.68 -1.36 18.14
C THR A 193 -4.65 -0.42 18.85
N SER A 194 -4.62 0.87 18.53
CA SER A 194 -5.55 1.86 19.09
C SER A 194 -5.84 3.03 18.14
N GLY A 195 -6.96 3.70 18.35
CA GLY A 195 -7.34 4.91 17.60
C GLY A 195 -8.86 5.13 17.48
N THR A 196 -9.23 6.29 16.94
CA THR A 196 -10.65 6.67 16.74
C THR A 196 -11.24 6.04 15.48
N ILE A 197 -12.28 5.23 15.64
CA ILE A 197 -13.06 4.63 14.56
C ILE A 197 -14.21 5.58 14.21
N LEU A 198 -14.25 6.04 12.97
CA LEU A 198 -15.30 6.91 12.43
C LEU A 198 -16.30 6.11 11.58
N PHE A 199 -17.56 6.14 11.97
CA PHE A 199 -18.71 5.75 11.15
C PHE A 199 -19.26 6.98 10.43
N GLY A 200 -19.22 6.94 9.10
CA GLY A 200 -19.91 7.86 8.21
C GLY A 200 -21.44 7.72 8.26
N VAL A 201 -22.11 8.55 7.47
CA VAL A 201 -23.56 8.43 7.23
C VAL A 201 -23.83 7.15 6.44
N GLY A 202 -24.78 6.33 6.91
CA GLY A 202 -25.12 5.02 6.35
C GLY A 202 -24.14 3.88 6.70
N GLU A 203 -23.02 4.16 7.37
CA GLU A 203 -22.07 3.11 7.74
C GLU A 203 -22.50 2.42 9.04
N ARG A 204 -22.65 1.08 8.99
CA ARG A 204 -23.14 0.26 10.12
C ARG A 204 -22.15 -0.77 10.67
N VAL A 205 -21.05 -1.05 9.96
CA VAL A 205 -20.00 -2.00 10.39
C VAL A 205 -18.63 -1.39 10.12
N LYS A 206 -17.68 -1.60 11.02
CA LYS A 206 -16.24 -1.38 10.84
C LYS A 206 -15.48 -2.59 11.34
N THR A 207 -14.35 -2.89 10.70
CA THR A 207 -13.42 -3.93 11.13
C THR A 207 -12.13 -3.26 11.58
N VAL A 208 -11.64 -3.62 12.77
CA VAL A 208 -10.26 -3.34 13.18
C VAL A 208 -9.44 -4.60 12.92
N ASN A 209 -8.28 -4.42 12.30
CA ASN A 209 -7.30 -5.49 12.14
C ASN A 209 -6.24 -5.30 13.21
N ILE A 210 -6.15 -6.22 14.16
CA ILE A 210 -5.08 -6.27 15.16
C ILE A 210 -4.00 -7.19 14.57
N PRO A 211 -2.81 -6.69 14.18
CA PRO A 211 -1.77 -7.56 13.64
C PRO A 211 -1.32 -8.53 14.72
N LEU A 212 -1.28 -9.81 14.39
CA LEU A 212 -0.74 -10.86 15.24
C LEU A 212 0.71 -11.10 14.86
N THR A 213 1.53 -11.42 15.86
CA THR A 213 2.75 -12.17 15.58
C THR A 213 2.37 -13.63 15.37
N TYR A 214 3.27 -14.37 14.73
CA TYR A 214 3.25 -15.83 14.70
C TYR A 214 4.70 -16.24 15.02
N ASP A 215 4.95 -16.99 16.09
CA ASP A 215 6.32 -17.46 16.39
C ASP A 215 6.54 -18.95 16.03
N ASN A 216 7.19 -19.79 16.85
CA ASN A 216 7.00 -21.24 16.79
C ASN A 216 7.25 -21.97 18.13
N ALA A 217 7.06 -21.26 19.25
CA ALA A 217 7.08 -21.80 20.58
C ALA A 217 5.64 -22.07 21.07
N GLN A 218 5.22 -23.33 21.03
CA GLN A 218 3.93 -23.80 21.56
C GLN A 218 3.73 -23.39 23.04
N VAL A 219 3.09 -22.24 23.25
CA VAL A 219 2.71 -21.68 24.55
C VAL A 219 1.26 -21.98 24.92
N GLY A 220 0.43 -22.38 23.94
CA GLY A 220 -1.01 -22.54 24.07
C GLY A 220 -1.78 -21.24 23.85
N ASP A 221 -3.11 -21.36 23.71
CA ASP A 221 -4.01 -20.23 23.43
C ASP A 221 -3.84 -19.07 24.43
N GLU A 222 -3.62 -17.86 23.92
CA GLU A 222 -3.43 -16.64 24.70
C GLU A 222 -4.57 -15.62 24.50
N THR A 223 -4.69 -14.61 25.36
CA THR A 223 -5.76 -13.58 25.22
C THR A 223 -5.28 -12.14 25.24
N VAL A 224 -6.00 -11.29 24.47
CA VAL A 224 -5.85 -9.83 24.37
C VAL A 224 -7.17 -9.16 24.73
N ASN A 225 -7.13 -8.16 25.60
CA ASN A 225 -8.29 -7.36 26.01
C ASN A 225 -8.61 -6.28 24.97
N LEU A 226 -9.88 -6.10 24.62
CA LEU A 226 -10.37 -5.15 23.62
C LEU A 226 -11.39 -4.17 24.25
N ASP A 227 -11.16 -2.87 24.12
CA ASP A 227 -12.01 -1.85 24.73
C ASP A 227 -12.52 -0.78 23.75
N LEU A 228 -13.72 -0.26 24.03
CA LEU A 228 -14.37 0.85 23.33
C LEU A 228 -14.74 1.97 24.30
N CYS A 229 -14.23 3.18 24.04
CA CYS A 229 -14.43 4.36 24.90
C CYS A 229 -14.73 5.64 24.08
N ASN A 230 -14.89 6.78 24.77
CA ASN A 230 -14.96 8.13 24.19
C ASN A 230 -15.95 8.32 23.01
N SER A 231 -17.11 7.66 23.03
CA SER A 231 -18.07 7.72 21.91
C SER A 231 -18.59 9.15 21.64
N SER A 232 -18.57 9.58 20.38
CA SER A 232 -19.07 10.88 19.91
C SER A 232 -20.07 10.70 18.76
N GLY A 233 -20.98 11.68 18.57
CA GLY A 233 -22.10 11.56 17.62
C GLY A 233 -23.10 10.42 17.94
N GLY A 234 -23.01 9.85 19.13
CA GLY A 234 -23.74 8.66 19.55
C GLY A 234 -23.45 8.32 21.01
N ARG A 235 -23.67 7.07 21.40
CA ARG A 235 -23.29 6.49 22.69
C ARG A 235 -22.64 5.12 22.50
N LEU A 236 -22.03 4.60 23.55
CA LEU A 236 -21.69 3.18 23.63
C LEU A 236 -22.96 2.30 23.67
N GLY A 237 -22.85 1.09 23.14
CA GLY A 237 -23.84 0.01 23.23
C GLY A 237 -23.66 -0.83 24.49
N SER A 238 -24.02 -2.11 24.41
CA SER A 238 -23.94 -3.06 25.54
C SER A 238 -22.63 -3.85 25.59
N ILE A 239 -21.93 -4.00 24.46
CA ILE A 239 -20.66 -4.73 24.37
C ILE A 239 -19.53 -3.73 24.11
N THR A 240 -18.99 -3.15 25.18
CA THR A 240 -17.91 -2.16 25.14
C THR A 240 -16.53 -2.74 25.46
N HIS A 241 -16.52 -3.98 25.94
CA HIS A 241 -15.33 -4.77 26.24
C HIS A 241 -15.52 -6.15 25.60
N ALA A 242 -14.44 -6.71 25.05
CA ALA A 242 -14.42 -8.06 24.48
C ALA A 242 -13.02 -8.67 24.62
N GLU A 243 -12.94 -9.99 24.60
CA GLU A 243 -11.67 -10.72 24.58
C GLU A 243 -11.36 -11.20 23.15
N LEU A 244 -10.09 -11.17 22.76
CA LEU A 244 -9.57 -11.88 21.60
C LEU A 244 -8.71 -13.06 22.10
N THR A 245 -9.11 -14.29 21.77
CA THR A 245 -8.23 -15.45 21.90
C THR A 245 -7.34 -15.55 20.66
N ILE A 246 -6.03 -15.46 20.88
CA ILE A 246 -5.01 -15.87 19.94
C ILE A 246 -4.88 -17.39 20.09
N LEU A 247 -5.19 -18.14 19.03
CA LEU A 247 -5.14 -19.60 19.04
C LEU A 247 -3.75 -20.08 18.60
N ASP A 248 -3.13 -20.92 19.42
CA ASP A 248 -1.89 -21.64 19.08
C ASP A 248 -2.22 -22.62 17.94
N ASP A 249 -1.58 -22.46 16.79
CA ASP A 249 -1.65 -23.41 15.67
C ASP A 249 -0.27 -23.93 15.25
N ASP A 250 0.63 -24.03 16.22
CA ASP A 250 2.05 -23.98 15.98
C ASP A 250 2.64 -25.27 15.40
N GLN A 251 3.62 -25.10 14.50
CA GLN A 251 4.21 -26.21 13.76
C GLN A 251 5.71 -26.34 14.05
N PRO A 252 6.26 -27.57 14.16
CA PRO A 252 7.69 -27.81 14.40
C PRO A 252 8.61 -27.44 13.22
N SER A 253 8.07 -26.74 12.22
CA SER A 253 8.78 -26.16 11.08
C SER A 253 8.15 -24.81 10.74
N ASN A 254 8.98 -23.77 10.71
CA ASN A 254 8.62 -22.39 10.34
C ASN A 254 7.66 -22.36 9.11
N PRO A 255 6.39 -21.95 9.25
CA PRO A 255 5.40 -21.99 8.18
C PRO A 255 5.73 -21.12 6.98
N VAL A 256 6.70 -20.20 7.07
CA VAL A 256 7.21 -19.48 5.89
C VAL A 256 7.79 -20.45 4.84
N ASP A 257 8.16 -21.68 5.22
CA ASP A 257 8.57 -22.73 4.28
C ASP A 257 7.39 -23.46 3.62
N GLN A 258 6.19 -23.39 4.20
CA GLN A 258 4.96 -23.87 3.57
C GLN A 258 4.53 -22.89 2.47
N THR A 259 4.32 -23.39 1.26
CA THR A 259 4.06 -22.55 0.08
C THR A 259 2.79 -21.70 0.18
N ALA A 260 1.69 -22.25 0.70
CA ALA A 260 0.42 -21.52 0.81
C ALA A 260 0.53 -20.35 1.81
N PHE A 261 1.14 -20.58 2.98
CA PHE A 261 1.43 -19.55 3.97
C PHE A 261 2.41 -18.51 3.42
N PHE A 262 3.51 -18.91 2.78
CA PHE A 262 4.44 -18.00 2.10
C PHE A 262 3.74 -17.06 1.12
N VAL A 263 2.83 -17.59 0.29
CA VAL A 263 2.03 -16.79 -0.65
C VAL A 263 1.09 -15.85 0.10
N ARG A 264 0.34 -16.34 1.09
CA ARG A 264 -0.60 -15.54 1.89
C ARG A 264 0.10 -14.40 2.62
N GLN A 265 1.25 -14.64 3.23
CA GLN A 265 2.04 -13.60 3.89
C GLN A 265 2.55 -12.53 2.91
N HIS A 266 2.73 -12.82 1.62
CA HIS A 266 3.01 -11.78 0.62
C HIS A 266 1.78 -10.90 0.30
N TYR A 267 0.57 -11.46 0.31
CA TYR A 267 -0.64 -10.65 0.23
C TYR A 267 -0.80 -9.76 1.47
N LEU A 268 -0.48 -10.25 2.67
CA LEU A 268 -0.52 -9.46 3.91
C LEU A 268 0.58 -8.38 3.98
N ASP A 269 1.85 -8.75 3.78
CA ASP A 269 3.01 -7.84 3.85
C ASP A 269 2.96 -6.71 2.81
N PHE A 270 2.56 -7.02 1.57
CA PHE A 270 2.63 -6.06 0.45
C PHE A 270 1.27 -5.44 0.10
N LEU A 271 0.19 -6.22 0.12
CA LEU A 271 -1.14 -5.78 -0.32
C LEU A 271 -2.11 -5.51 0.84
N GLY A 272 -1.77 -5.92 2.08
CA GLY A 272 -2.57 -5.63 3.28
C GLY A 272 -3.96 -6.23 3.30
N ARG A 273 -4.15 -7.34 2.58
CA ARG A 273 -5.43 -8.03 2.41
C ARG A 273 -5.20 -9.52 2.33
N GLU A 274 -6.25 -10.31 2.57
CA GLU A 274 -6.25 -11.71 2.18
C GLU A 274 -6.11 -11.88 0.65
N PRO A 275 -5.48 -12.99 0.19
CA PRO A 275 -5.62 -13.40 -1.18
C PRO A 275 -7.05 -13.84 -1.48
N ASP A 276 -7.53 -13.45 -2.66
CA ASP A 276 -8.59 -14.15 -3.34
C ASP A 276 -8.18 -15.61 -3.65
N ALA A 277 -9.16 -16.52 -3.71
CA ALA A 277 -8.89 -17.96 -3.84
C ALA A 277 -8.14 -18.32 -5.15
N GLU A 278 -8.43 -17.61 -6.25
CA GLU A 278 -7.75 -17.79 -7.53
C GLU A 278 -6.27 -17.35 -7.45
N GLY A 279 -6.00 -16.20 -6.83
CA GLY A 279 -4.65 -15.69 -6.58
C GLY A 279 -3.81 -16.59 -5.68
N LEU A 280 -4.37 -17.03 -4.55
CA LEU A 280 -3.70 -17.99 -3.65
C LEU A 280 -3.35 -19.28 -4.39
N GLN A 281 -4.31 -19.83 -5.15
CA GLN A 281 -4.11 -21.06 -5.93
C GLN A 281 -3.04 -20.86 -7.01
N PHE A 282 -3.09 -19.77 -7.78
CA PHE A 282 -2.17 -19.47 -8.87
C PHE A 282 -0.71 -19.38 -8.39
N TRP A 283 -0.45 -18.59 -7.35
CA TRP A 283 0.91 -18.42 -6.83
C TRP A 283 1.42 -19.67 -6.11
N THR A 284 0.54 -20.41 -5.42
CA THR A 284 0.90 -21.69 -4.79
C THR A 284 1.30 -22.71 -5.86
N GLN A 285 0.49 -22.90 -6.90
CA GLN A 285 0.79 -23.80 -8.02
C GLN A 285 2.03 -23.37 -8.81
N ASN A 286 2.30 -22.07 -8.92
CA ASN A 286 3.54 -21.57 -9.54
C ASN A 286 4.80 -22.12 -8.85
N ILE A 287 4.79 -22.28 -7.52
CA ILE A 287 5.91 -22.86 -6.75
C ILE A 287 5.83 -24.40 -6.74
N GLU A 288 4.66 -24.98 -6.49
CA GLU A 288 4.49 -26.45 -6.43
C GLU A 288 4.72 -27.17 -7.77
N SER A 289 4.67 -26.45 -8.89
CA SER A 289 5.09 -26.95 -10.22
C SER A 289 6.52 -27.51 -10.27
N CYS A 290 7.36 -27.20 -9.28
CA CYS A 290 8.71 -27.75 -9.12
C CYS A 290 8.77 -29.13 -8.43
N GLY A 291 7.70 -29.56 -7.75
CA GLY A 291 7.73 -30.71 -6.84
C GLY A 291 8.88 -30.61 -5.82
N ALA A 292 9.56 -31.72 -5.56
CA ALA A 292 10.67 -31.79 -4.61
C ALA A 292 11.99 -31.10 -5.07
N ASN A 293 12.03 -30.45 -6.23
CA ASN A 293 13.25 -29.80 -6.72
C ASN A 293 13.51 -28.48 -5.96
N ALA A 294 14.38 -28.52 -4.95
CA ALA A 294 14.72 -27.38 -4.08
C ALA A 294 15.24 -26.16 -4.86
N ALA A 295 16.12 -26.34 -5.85
CA ALA A 295 16.65 -25.23 -6.64
C ALA A 295 15.57 -24.55 -7.51
N CYS A 296 14.62 -25.35 -8.02
CA CYS A 296 13.45 -24.83 -8.72
C CYS A 296 12.52 -24.09 -7.75
N ARG A 297 12.23 -24.65 -6.57
CA ARG A 297 11.38 -24.00 -5.54
C ARG A 297 11.99 -22.69 -5.04
N GLU A 298 13.31 -22.62 -4.82
CA GLU A 298 14.01 -21.36 -4.47
C GLU A 298 13.78 -20.29 -5.55
N VAL A 299 14.06 -20.62 -6.82
CA VAL A 299 13.85 -19.74 -7.98
C VAL A 299 12.40 -19.27 -8.08
N LYS A 300 11.42 -20.16 -7.87
CA LYS A 300 9.98 -19.83 -7.91
C LYS A 300 9.51 -19.00 -6.71
N ARG A 301 10.04 -19.23 -5.51
CA ARG A 301 9.75 -18.41 -4.32
C ARG A 301 10.27 -16.99 -4.52
N ILE A 302 11.51 -16.84 -5.02
CA ILE A 302 12.10 -15.55 -5.42
C ILE A 302 11.25 -14.84 -6.50
N ASP A 303 10.77 -15.55 -7.52
CA ASP A 303 9.91 -14.98 -8.57
C ASP A 303 8.55 -14.53 -8.06
N THR A 304 7.88 -15.40 -7.29
CA THR A 304 6.56 -15.16 -6.72
C THR A 304 6.61 -13.95 -5.80
N SER A 305 7.61 -13.92 -4.91
CA SER A 305 7.93 -12.80 -4.04
C SER A 305 8.15 -11.49 -4.80
N ALA A 306 9.05 -11.49 -5.78
CA ALA A 306 9.33 -10.32 -6.60
C ALA A 306 8.07 -9.80 -7.33
N ALA A 307 7.17 -10.69 -7.77
CA ALA A 307 5.98 -10.32 -8.51
C ALA A 307 5.01 -9.41 -7.73
N PHE A 308 5.00 -9.43 -6.39
CA PHE A 308 4.21 -8.49 -5.58
C PHE A 308 4.73 -7.06 -5.75
N PHE A 309 6.02 -6.84 -5.54
CA PHE A 309 6.69 -5.53 -5.77
C PHE A 309 6.58 -5.03 -7.22
N LEU A 310 6.53 -5.96 -8.18
CA LEU A 310 6.40 -5.67 -9.61
C LEU A 310 4.93 -5.54 -10.06
N SER A 311 3.95 -5.84 -9.20
CA SER A 311 2.53 -5.77 -9.55
C SER A 311 2.07 -4.33 -9.80
N ILE A 312 1.04 -4.17 -10.64
CA ILE A 312 0.39 -2.86 -10.83
C ILE A 312 -0.24 -2.38 -9.52
N GLU A 313 -0.78 -3.30 -8.71
CA GLU A 313 -1.38 -3.01 -7.40
C GLU A 313 -0.36 -2.31 -6.48
N PHE A 314 0.85 -2.85 -6.34
CA PHE A 314 1.89 -2.28 -5.47
C PHE A 314 2.59 -1.06 -6.08
N GLN A 315 2.80 -1.01 -7.40
CA GLN A 315 3.42 0.14 -8.07
C GLN A 315 2.54 1.41 -8.01
N GLU A 316 1.22 1.25 -7.95
CA GLU A 316 0.24 2.33 -7.85
C GLU A 316 -0.28 2.57 -6.42
N THR A 317 0.14 1.77 -5.43
CA THR A 317 -0.15 2.00 -4.00
C THR A 317 1.15 2.29 -3.22
N GLY A 318 1.95 1.27 -2.92
CA GLY A 318 3.19 1.39 -2.15
C GLY A 318 4.22 2.36 -2.73
N TYR A 319 4.50 2.28 -4.04
CA TYR A 319 5.42 3.24 -4.64
C TYR A 319 4.82 4.65 -4.82
N VAL A 320 3.49 4.81 -4.80
CA VAL A 320 2.86 6.14 -4.79
C VAL A 320 3.15 6.85 -3.48
N VAL A 321 3.01 6.18 -2.34
CA VAL A 321 3.35 6.74 -1.01
C VAL A 321 4.82 7.15 -0.95
N HIS A 322 5.76 6.31 -1.43
CA HIS A 322 7.18 6.67 -1.52
C HIS A 322 7.40 7.95 -2.34
N ARG A 323 6.74 8.08 -3.50
CA ARG A 323 6.84 9.27 -4.37
C ARG A 323 6.22 10.53 -3.74
N PHE A 324 5.14 10.41 -2.96
CA PHE A 324 4.57 11.52 -2.18
C PHE A 324 5.57 12.11 -1.19
N TYR A 325 6.23 11.26 -0.39
CA TYR A 325 7.28 11.68 0.54
C TYR A 325 8.46 12.32 -0.19
N LYS A 326 8.97 11.66 -1.25
CA LYS A 326 10.10 12.16 -2.04
C LYS A 326 9.84 13.51 -2.69
N ALA A 327 8.69 13.71 -3.35
CA ALA A 327 8.35 14.99 -3.97
C ALA A 327 8.05 16.09 -2.94
N SER A 328 7.42 15.76 -1.81
CA SER A 328 7.03 16.77 -0.81
C SER A 328 8.18 17.20 0.11
N PHE A 329 9.07 16.27 0.46
CA PHE A 329 10.06 16.48 1.52
C PHE A 329 11.51 16.14 1.10
N GLY A 330 11.75 15.78 -0.16
CA GLY A 330 13.07 15.38 -0.70
C GLY A 330 13.56 14.01 -0.22
N ARG A 331 13.14 13.58 0.99
CA ARG A 331 13.48 12.31 1.65
C ARG A 331 12.48 11.19 1.35
N PRO A 332 12.87 9.91 1.48
CA PRO A 332 11.93 8.80 1.54
C PRO A 332 11.05 8.83 2.81
N PRO A 333 9.97 8.03 2.87
CA PRO A 333 9.24 7.76 4.11
C PRO A 333 10.09 6.95 5.10
N LYS A 334 9.73 7.04 6.38
CA LYS A 334 10.01 6.02 7.39
C LYS A 334 8.97 4.90 7.39
N PHE A 335 9.26 3.78 8.05
CA PHE A 335 8.33 2.66 8.20
C PHE A 335 7.00 3.06 8.88
N ASP A 336 7.05 3.68 10.06
CA ASP A 336 5.86 4.10 10.83
C ASP A 336 5.02 5.16 10.10
N GLU A 337 5.67 5.97 9.26
CA GLU A 337 5.01 6.93 8.36
C GLU A 337 4.32 6.24 7.18
N TYR A 338 4.88 5.13 6.72
CA TYR A 338 4.50 4.47 5.48
C TYR A 338 3.28 3.57 5.62
N LEU A 339 3.17 2.77 6.69
CA LEU A 339 2.08 1.80 6.83
C LEU A 339 0.67 2.42 6.94
N PRO A 340 0.44 3.52 7.69
CA PRO A 340 -0.87 4.18 7.70
C PRO A 340 -1.23 4.73 6.32
N ASP A 341 -0.26 5.33 5.62
CA ASP A 341 -0.46 5.95 4.30
C ASP A 341 -0.70 4.91 3.20
N LEU A 342 0.05 3.81 3.21
CA LEU A 342 -0.19 2.66 2.33
C LEU A 342 -1.62 2.13 2.51
N THR A 343 -2.10 2.06 3.76
CA THR A 343 -3.46 1.60 4.07
C THR A 343 -4.52 2.51 3.44
N VAL A 344 -4.38 3.84 3.53
CA VAL A 344 -5.31 4.79 2.88
C VAL A 344 -5.27 4.68 1.35
N VAL A 345 -4.10 4.48 0.73
CA VAL A 345 -4.00 4.41 -0.74
C VAL A 345 -4.53 3.07 -1.29
N ARG A 346 -4.32 1.95 -0.59
CA ARG A 346 -4.76 0.61 -1.03
C ARG A 346 -6.22 0.25 -0.68
N GLU A 347 -6.91 1.08 0.09
CA GLU A 347 -8.25 0.78 0.65
C GLU A 347 -9.25 0.30 -0.42
N GLY A 348 -9.72 -0.95 -0.29
CA GLY A 348 -10.63 -1.58 -1.25
C GLY A 348 -10.09 -1.81 -2.67
N VAL A 349 -8.77 -1.72 -2.90
CA VAL A 349 -8.15 -2.01 -4.20
C VAL A 349 -7.83 -3.51 -4.32
N VAL A 350 -8.44 -4.17 -5.30
CA VAL A 350 -8.10 -5.54 -5.73
C VAL A 350 -7.99 -5.52 -7.25
N VAL A 351 -6.78 -5.63 -7.79
CA VAL A 351 -6.55 -5.57 -9.25
C VAL A 351 -7.24 -6.74 -9.95
N ALA A 352 -7.65 -6.51 -11.21
CA ALA A 352 -8.52 -7.36 -12.03
C ALA A 352 -10.00 -7.45 -11.62
N HIS A 353 -10.42 -6.95 -10.45
CA HIS A 353 -11.84 -6.79 -10.15
C HIS A 353 -12.47 -5.57 -10.85
N PRO A 354 -13.78 -5.60 -11.19
CA PRO A 354 -14.49 -4.43 -11.73
C PRO A 354 -14.44 -3.24 -10.76
N GLY A 355 -14.18 -2.04 -11.29
CA GLY A 355 -14.10 -0.81 -10.49
C GLY A 355 -12.76 -0.57 -9.77
N ALA A 356 -11.79 -1.49 -9.87
CA ALA A 356 -10.52 -1.39 -9.16
C ALA A 356 -9.67 -0.18 -9.58
N LEU A 357 -9.69 0.19 -10.87
CA LEU A 357 -8.96 1.37 -11.37
C LEU A 357 -9.64 2.67 -10.93
N GLU A 358 -10.97 2.71 -10.95
CA GLU A 358 -11.77 3.83 -10.49
C GLU A 358 -11.59 4.06 -8.98
N ARG A 359 -11.52 2.98 -8.18
CA ARG A 359 -11.18 2.98 -6.75
C ARG A 359 -9.76 3.49 -6.52
N LEU A 360 -8.76 2.93 -7.19
CA LEU A 360 -7.35 3.33 -7.08
C LEU A 360 -7.15 4.81 -7.40
N GLU A 361 -7.75 5.31 -8.49
CA GLU A 361 -7.70 6.72 -8.86
C GLU A 361 -8.48 7.63 -7.91
N LEU A 362 -9.55 7.14 -7.27
CA LEU A 362 -10.25 7.86 -6.20
C LEU A 362 -9.38 7.95 -4.94
N ASN A 363 -8.77 6.84 -4.50
CA ASN A 363 -7.91 6.78 -3.33
C ASN A 363 -6.69 7.72 -3.50
N LYS A 364 -5.99 7.67 -4.64
CA LYS A 364 -4.88 8.58 -4.93
C LYS A 364 -5.29 10.06 -4.87
N ARG A 365 -6.49 10.43 -5.34
CA ARG A 365 -7.03 11.79 -5.21
C ARG A 365 -7.36 12.19 -3.78
N LEU A 366 -8.09 11.34 -3.04
CA LEU A 366 -8.46 11.62 -1.66
C LEU A 366 -7.23 11.71 -0.75
N PHE A 367 -6.25 10.82 -0.94
CA PHE A 367 -4.98 10.87 -0.24
C PHE A 367 -4.21 12.16 -0.55
N ALA A 368 -4.19 12.62 -1.82
CA ALA A 368 -3.53 13.88 -2.18
C ALA A 368 -4.17 15.11 -1.51
N GLU A 369 -5.50 15.21 -1.50
CA GLU A 369 -6.21 16.32 -0.87
C GLU A 369 -6.05 16.27 0.67
N GLN A 370 -6.08 15.09 1.29
CA GLN A 370 -5.73 14.94 2.70
C GLN A 370 -4.27 15.34 2.98
N TRP A 371 -3.33 14.88 2.14
CA TRP A 371 -1.89 15.10 2.27
C TRP A 371 -1.54 16.59 2.33
N VAL A 372 -2.12 17.41 1.44
CA VAL A 372 -1.86 18.86 1.45
C VAL A 372 -2.45 19.59 2.67
N THR A 373 -3.37 18.96 3.42
CA THR A 373 -3.87 19.51 4.69
C THR A 373 -3.01 19.18 5.90
N ARG A 374 -2.06 18.23 5.81
CA ARG A 374 -1.21 17.78 6.93
C ARG A 374 -0.34 18.90 7.48
N THR A 375 -0.09 18.89 8.78
CA THR A 375 0.72 19.92 9.48
C THR A 375 2.11 20.07 8.89
N ALA A 376 2.82 18.96 8.64
CA ALA A 376 4.15 18.97 8.02
C ALA A 376 4.13 19.56 6.60
N PHE A 377 3.10 19.27 5.80
CA PHE A 377 2.95 19.83 4.46
C PHE A 377 2.66 21.33 4.50
N LYS A 378 1.76 21.78 5.40
CA LYS A 378 1.47 23.20 5.64
C LYS A 378 2.70 23.96 6.14
N GLN A 379 3.55 23.35 6.96
CA GLN A 379 4.82 23.93 7.41
C GLN A 379 5.81 24.12 6.26
N ALA A 380 5.95 23.12 5.38
CA ALA A 380 6.87 23.18 4.24
C ALA A 380 6.38 24.13 3.10
N PHE A 381 5.10 24.06 2.74
CA PHE A 381 4.58 24.70 1.52
C PHE A 381 3.61 25.86 1.78
N GLY A 382 3.06 26.02 2.99
CA GLY A 382 1.99 26.98 3.28
C GLY A 382 2.38 28.46 3.17
N ARG A 383 3.69 28.76 3.16
CA ARG A 383 4.24 30.12 2.95
C ARG A 383 4.72 30.38 1.52
N LEU A 384 4.76 29.36 0.67
CA LEU A 384 5.24 29.48 -0.71
C LEU A 384 4.10 29.97 -1.63
N ASN A 385 4.43 30.78 -2.63
CA ASN A 385 3.52 31.08 -3.74
C ASN A 385 3.49 29.92 -4.76
N GLU A 386 2.55 29.94 -5.72
CA GLU A 386 2.34 28.82 -6.65
C GLU A 386 3.54 28.52 -7.57
N MET A 387 4.40 29.49 -7.86
CA MET A 387 5.65 29.25 -8.61
C MET A 387 6.68 28.53 -7.73
N GLN A 388 6.94 29.07 -6.53
CA GLN A 388 7.84 28.44 -5.54
C GLN A 388 7.37 27.03 -5.15
N TYR A 389 6.06 26.82 -5.07
CA TYR A 389 5.43 25.54 -4.81
C TYR A 389 5.78 24.50 -5.90
N VAL A 390 5.51 24.84 -7.18
CA VAL A 390 5.85 23.97 -8.32
C VAL A 390 7.36 23.71 -8.38
N ASP A 391 8.18 24.75 -8.26
CA ASP A 391 9.65 24.62 -8.38
C ASP A 391 10.26 23.77 -7.25
N THR A 392 9.73 23.87 -6.02
CA THR A 392 10.20 23.06 -4.88
C THR A 392 9.85 21.58 -5.07
N LEU A 393 8.64 21.26 -5.56
CA LEU A 393 8.26 19.88 -5.88
C LEU A 393 9.10 19.30 -7.02
N LEU A 394 9.35 20.09 -8.08
CA LEU A 394 10.19 19.68 -9.20
C LEU A 394 11.65 19.45 -8.78
N ALA A 395 12.20 20.30 -7.91
CA ALA A 395 13.54 20.14 -7.36
C ALA A 395 13.65 18.88 -6.48
N ASN A 396 12.71 18.68 -5.54
CA ASN A 396 12.65 17.50 -4.67
C ASN A 396 12.52 16.19 -5.46
N ALA A 397 11.71 16.19 -6.52
CA ALA A 397 11.53 15.04 -7.41
C ALA A 397 12.66 14.87 -8.44
N ALA A 398 13.59 15.83 -8.55
CA ALA A 398 14.59 15.94 -9.63
C ALA A 398 13.98 15.88 -11.05
N VAL A 399 12.81 16.51 -11.25
CA VAL A 399 12.08 16.53 -12.53
C VAL A 399 12.32 17.86 -13.26
N THR A 400 12.93 17.80 -14.44
CA THR A 400 13.00 18.94 -15.36
C THR A 400 11.86 18.84 -16.38
N LEU A 401 10.87 19.72 -16.27
CA LEU A 401 9.83 19.89 -17.29
C LEU A 401 10.29 20.89 -18.37
N VAL A 402 9.66 20.87 -19.55
CA VAL A 402 9.78 21.99 -20.51
C VAL A 402 8.96 23.19 -20.02
N GLU A 403 9.37 24.40 -20.38
CA GLU A 403 8.80 25.63 -19.80
C GLU A 403 7.28 25.77 -20.00
N GLU A 404 6.75 25.28 -21.13
CA GLU A 404 5.30 25.23 -21.39
C GLU A 404 4.56 24.35 -20.37
N GLN A 405 5.10 23.18 -20.03
CA GLN A 405 4.50 22.26 -19.05
C GLN A 405 4.60 22.83 -17.62
N ARG A 406 5.75 23.42 -17.27
CA ARG A 406 5.94 24.12 -15.99
C ARG A 406 4.96 25.29 -15.85
N THR A 407 4.86 26.13 -16.87
CA THR A 407 3.92 27.26 -16.94
C THR A 407 2.47 26.78 -16.84
N ALA A 408 2.11 25.67 -17.48
CA ALA A 408 0.75 25.13 -17.42
C ALA A 408 0.33 24.71 -16.00
N LEU A 409 1.25 24.17 -15.17
CA LEU A 409 0.98 23.87 -13.75
C LEU A 409 0.76 25.16 -12.94
N ILE A 410 1.66 26.14 -13.07
CA ILE A 410 1.60 27.42 -12.34
C ILE A 410 0.34 28.21 -12.71
N VAL A 411 0.04 28.33 -14.01
CA VAL A 411 -1.18 28.99 -14.50
C VAL A 411 -2.43 28.18 -14.12
N GLY A 412 -2.32 26.85 -14.01
CA GLY A 412 -3.39 25.98 -13.49
C GLY A 412 -3.82 26.37 -12.08
N LEU A 413 -2.85 26.48 -11.16
CA LEU A 413 -3.05 26.93 -9.78
C LEU A 413 -3.60 28.36 -9.73
N LEU A 414 -2.95 29.31 -10.42
CA LEU A 414 -3.36 30.73 -10.45
C LEU A 414 -4.75 30.98 -11.07
N THR A 415 -5.30 30.01 -11.82
CA THR A 415 -6.66 30.09 -12.39
C THR A 415 -7.66 29.14 -11.73
N ASN A 416 -7.31 28.54 -10.58
CA ASN A 416 -8.13 27.56 -9.84
C ASN A 416 -8.61 26.36 -10.69
N ARG A 417 -7.87 26.03 -11.77
CA ARG A 417 -8.10 24.81 -12.57
C ARG A 417 -7.32 23.61 -12.03
N GLU A 418 -6.40 23.86 -11.11
CA GLU A 418 -5.62 22.87 -10.37
C GLU A 418 -5.67 23.21 -8.90
N THR A 419 -5.63 22.20 -8.03
CA THR A 419 -5.30 22.36 -6.61
C THR A 419 -3.81 22.03 -6.42
N ARG A 420 -3.27 22.37 -5.24
CA ARG A 420 -1.92 21.92 -4.87
C ARG A 420 -1.83 20.38 -4.89
N ALA A 421 -2.89 19.69 -4.47
CA ALA A 421 -2.97 18.23 -4.56
C ALA A 421 -2.96 17.70 -6.01
N THR A 422 -3.68 18.32 -6.96
CA THR A 422 -3.63 17.87 -8.36
C THR A 422 -2.29 18.13 -9.03
N VAL A 423 -1.58 19.22 -8.67
CA VAL A 423 -0.20 19.47 -9.13
C VAL A 423 0.78 18.47 -8.53
N LEU A 424 0.68 18.17 -7.23
CA LEU A 424 1.50 17.14 -6.59
C LEU A 424 1.31 15.77 -7.24
N LEU A 425 0.06 15.36 -7.49
CA LEU A 425 -0.26 14.13 -8.24
C LEU A 425 0.41 14.09 -9.61
N LYS A 426 0.36 15.19 -10.38
CA LYS A 426 1.01 15.27 -11.71
C LYS A 426 2.53 15.19 -11.65
N ILE A 427 3.15 15.60 -10.56
CA ILE A 427 4.61 15.50 -10.38
C ILE A 427 5.01 14.09 -9.92
N ILE A 428 4.27 13.46 -9.00
CA ILE A 428 4.58 12.08 -8.58
C ILE A 428 4.30 11.03 -9.67
N GLU A 429 3.38 11.33 -10.59
CA GLU A 429 3.08 10.50 -11.76
C GLU A 429 3.95 10.82 -12.99
N ASN A 430 4.98 11.67 -12.84
CA ASN A 430 5.95 11.92 -13.90
C ASN A 430 6.75 10.65 -14.24
N ASP A 431 6.71 10.27 -15.51
CA ASP A 431 7.35 9.08 -16.08
C ASP A 431 8.84 8.91 -15.73
N ASP A 432 9.63 10.00 -15.73
CA ASP A 432 11.05 9.96 -15.38
C ASP A 432 11.29 9.88 -13.87
N PHE A 433 10.39 10.44 -13.06
CA PHE A 433 10.43 10.28 -11.60
C PHE A 433 10.02 8.86 -11.18
N LYS A 434 8.94 8.31 -11.76
CA LYS A 434 8.55 6.89 -11.59
C LYS A 434 9.70 5.95 -11.96
N ARG A 435 10.45 6.24 -13.04
CA ARG A 435 11.65 5.47 -13.42
C ARG A 435 12.81 5.62 -12.45
N ARG A 436 13.16 6.83 -11.99
CA ARG A 436 14.31 7.06 -11.08
C ARG A 436 14.08 6.48 -9.69
N GLU A 437 12.88 6.65 -9.13
CA GLU A 437 12.58 6.20 -7.77
C GLU A 437 12.28 4.68 -7.69
N PHE A 438 12.20 3.98 -8.82
CA PHE A 438 11.84 2.56 -8.85
C PHE A 438 12.82 1.69 -8.04
N ASP A 439 14.12 1.72 -8.36
CA ASP A 439 15.13 0.91 -7.66
C ASP A 439 15.26 1.34 -6.17
N PRO A 440 15.39 2.64 -5.81
CA PRO A 440 15.37 3.09 -4.41
C PRO A 440 14.12 2.68 -3.61
N ALA A 441 12.94 2.71 -4.23
CA ALA A 441 11.71 2.23 -3.61
C ALA A 441 11.69 0.71 -3.47
N PHE A 442 12.06 -0.03 -4.51
CA PHE A 442 12.14 -1.50 -4.49
C PHE A 442 13.05 -2.00 -3.36
N VAL A 443 14.22 -1.38 -3.15
CA VAL A 443 15.10 -1.68 -2.00
C VAL A 443 14.41 -1.38 -0.68
N ARG A 444 13.82 -0.19 -0.52
CA ARG A 444 13.14 0.22 0.73
C ARG A 444 11.98 -0.71 1.10
N MET A 445 11.22 -1.16 0.11
CA MET A 445 10.08 -2.05 0.36
C MET A 445 10.48 -3.49 0.70
N GLN A 446 11.74 -3.91 0.44
CA GLN A 446 12.25 -5.15 1.03
C GLN A 446 12.26 -5.05 2.56
N TYR A 447 12.83 -3.97 3.10
CA TYR A 447 12.88 -3.72 4.54
C TYR A 447 11.49 -3.51 5.15
N PHE A 448 10.65 -2.69 4.51
CA PHE A 448 9.32 -2.38 5.05
C PHE A 448 8.39 -3.60 5.04
N GLY A 449 8.38 -4.42 3.99
CA GLY A 449 7.51 -5.59 3.93
C GLY A 449 8.07 -6.79 4.70
N TYR A 450 9.34 -7.15 4.47
CA TYR A 450 9.92 -8.33 5.11
C TYR A 450 10.36 -8.09 6.56
N LEU A 451 11.08 -7.01 6.82
CA LEU A 451 11.74 -6.79 8.12
C LEU A 451 10.93 -5.87 9.05
N ARG A 452 9.82 -5.30 8.55
CA ARG A 452 8.90 -4.41 9.29
C ARG A 452 9.63 -3.28 10.06
N ARG A 453 10.68 -2.70 9.45
CA ARG A 453 11.48 -1.62 10.04
C ARG A 453 12.07 -0.67 9.00
N ASP A 454 12.62 0.45 9.47
CA ASP A 454 13.48 1.31 8.66
C ASP A 454 14.79 0.59 8.24
N PRO A 455 15.28 0.83 7.00
CA PRO A 455 16.60 0.41 6.61
C PRO A 455 17.69 1.27 7.26
N ASP A 456 18.73 0.59 7.73
CA ASP A 456 20.02 1.18 8.03
C ASP A 456 20.70 1.74 6.75
N GLU A 457 21.51 2.80 6.90
CA GLU A 457 22.07 3.54 5.75
C GLU A 457 23.06 2.69 4.95
N ASP A 458 23.95 1.95 5.62
CA ASP A 458 24.92 1.08 4.97
C ASP A 458 24.25 -0.08 4.21
N GLY A 459 23.27 -0.75 4.81
CA GLY A 459 22.50 -1.81 4.16
C GLY A 459 21.68 -1.30 2.98
N PHE A 460 21.02 -0.15 3.10
CA PHE A 460 20.30 0.49 1.99
C PHE A 460 21.25 0.78 0.82
N ASN A 461 22.39 1.42 1.09
CA ASN A 461 23.37 1.80 0.09
C ASN A 461 24.03 0.58 -0.56
N PHE A 462 24.35 -0.47 0.22
CA PHE A 462 24.85 -1.75 -0.30
C PHE A 462 23.86 -2.40 -1.26
N TRP A 463 22.59 -2.52 -0.86
CA TRP A 463 21.56 -3.20 -1.65
C TRP A 463 21.21 -2.42 -2.92
N LEU A 464 21.09 -1.09 -2.85
CA LEU A 464 20.88 -0.23 -4.01
C LEU A 464 22.04 -0.33 -5.00
N ALA A 465 23.29 -0.18 -4.53
CA ALA A 465 24.47 -0.31 -5.39
C ALA A 465 24.62 -1.72 -6.00
N LYS A 466 24.22 -2.79 -5.29
CA LYS A 466 24.20 -4.15 -5.82
C LYS A 466 23.12 -4.32 -6.91
N LEU A 467 21.95 -3.73 -6.75
CA LEU A 467 20.85 -3.75 -7.73
C LEU A 467 21.20 -2.95 -9.00
N GLU A 468 21.68 -1.71 -8.84
CA GLU A 468 22.10 -0.84 -9.95
C GLU A 468 23.23 -1.47 -10.77
N ARG A 469 24.22 -2.11 -10.10
CA ARG A 469 25.32 -2.84 -10.74
C ARG A 469 24.85 -3.96 -11.68
N PHE A 470 23.67 -4.54 -11.43
CA PHE A 470 23.05 -5.53 -12.30
C PHE A 470 21.91 -4.96 -13.17
N GLY A 471 21.63 -3.67 -13.09
CA GLY A 471 20.66 -2.96 -13.92
C GLY A 471 19.21 -3.29 -13.59
N GLY A 472 18.86 -3.37 -12.29
CA GLY A 472 17.52 -3.73 -11.82
C GLY A 472 17.25 -5.25 -11.77
N ASP A 473 18.21 -6.09 -12.16
CA ASP A 473 18.08 -7.55 -12.08
C ASP A 473 18.21 -8.03 -10.63
N PHE A 474 17.07 -8.06 -9.93
CA PHE A 474 16.94 -8.48 -8.53
C PHE A 474 17.42 -9.92 -8.28
N ARG A 475 17.42 -10.81 -9.30
CA ARG A 475 17.95 -12.17 -9.17
C ARG A 475 19.47 -12.16 -9.13
N ARG A 476 20.11 -11.44 -10.06
CA ARG A 476 21.58 -11.32 -10.12
C ARG A 476 22.15 -10.47 -8.99
N ALA A 477 21.36 -9.52 -8.49
CA ALA A 477 21.61 -8.84 -7.22
C ALA A 477 21.33 -9.74 -6.00
N GLU A 478 20.65 -10.87 -6.16
CA GLU A 478 20.23 -11.78 -5.07
C GLU A 478 19.39 -11.08 -3.99
N MET A 479 18.80 -9.91 -4.30
CA MET A 479 18.12 -9.02 -3.35
C MET A 479 17.02 -9.77 -2.62
N VAL A 480 15.97 -10.11 -3.38
CA VAL A 480 14.76 -10.78 -2.87
C VAL A 480 15.12 -12.07 -2.14
N LYS A 481 16.08 -12.85 -2.67
CA LYS A 481 16.59 -14.06 -2.04
C LYS A 481 17.08 -13.79 -0.62
N ALA A 482 17.97 -12.81 -0.45
CA ALA A 482 18.60 -12.51 0.82
C ALA A 482 17.61 -12.05 1.90
N PHE A 483 16.55 -11.32 1.53
CA PHE A 483 15.49 -10.96 2.48
C PHE A 483 14.62 -12.16 2.84
N ILE A 484 14.08 -12.90 1.86
CA ILE A 484 13.19 -14.05 2.15
C ILE A 484 13.89 -15.26 2.79
N SER A 485 15.23 -15.28 2.81
CA SER A 485 16.04 -16.26 3.54
C SER A 485 16.82 -15.65 4.71
N SER A 486 16.53 -14.41 5.11
CA SER A 486 17.20 -13.79 6.26
C SER A 486 16.68 -14.37 7.56
N THR A 487 17.58 -14.52 8.54
CA THR A 487 17.24 -14.88 9.93
C THR A 487 16.17 -13.96 10.50
N GLU A 488 16.25 -12.66 10.18
CA GLU A 488 15.33 -11.62 10.63
C GLU A 488 13.91 -11.76 10.05
N TYR A 489 13.77 -12.04 8.75
CA TYR A 489 12.46 -12.33 8.15
C TYR A 489 11.88 -13.66 8.64
N ARG A 490 12.71 -14.70 8.80
CA ARG A 490 12.23 -16.01 9.28
C ARG A 490 11.79 -15.97 10.73
N ALA A 491 12.47 -15.20 11.58
CA ALA A 491 12.13 -15.00 12.99
C ALA A 491 10.76 -14.35 13.23
N ARG A 492 10.15 -13.70 12.22
CA ARG A 492 8.74 -13.27 12.25
C ARG A 492 7.73 -14.43 12.19
N PHE A 493 8.22 -15.66 12.04
CA PHE A 493 7.45 -16.88 11.91
C PHE A 493 8.10 -18.05 12.68
N GLY A 494 8.72 -17.72 13.82
CA GLY A 494 9.42 -18.66 14.68
C GLY A 494 10.88 -18.92 14.31
N GLN A 495 11.49 -19.89 14.99
CA GLN A 495 12.90 -20.24 14.87
C GLN A 495 13.35 -20.42 13.39
N PRO A 496 14.40 -19.71 12.93
CA PRO A 496 14.87 -19.73 11.54
C PRO A 496 15.44 -21.06 11.02
#